data_AF-A0AAU7CKP0-F1
#
_entry.id   AF-A0AAU7CKP0-F1
#
_cell.length_a   1.000
_cell.length_b   1.000
_cell.length_c   1.000
_cell.angle_alpha   90.00
_cell.angle_beta   90.00
_cell.angle_gamma   90.00
#
_symmetry.space_group_name_H-M   'P 1'
#
loop_
_entity.id
_entity.type
_entity.pdbx_description
1 polymer ?
#
loop_
_entity_poly.entity_id
_entity_poly.type
_entity_poly.pdbx_seq_one_letter_code
_entity_poly.pdbx_strand_id
1 'polypeptide(L)'
;MTNPEGSQTTLASAPPAKTSTRRNWLTSILLGLALLGIFLGNRRATIGTYDTILNEWLPYTIIRGDGPFLDRFRTALAEPGQKLPFYAALSRTHVVSRYPIGPAVLATSITWPQVWYLDRYVPSWDHNGNTFLWYCTRMSKNTSAVIAALTGIVLYQILCGLGLGRVAVPTVLAAALGTDLWSVASQAPWQHGPASLALSMAIWLLLPQPVPRWRLAMAGLATAAMVTFRSIDVLFAIIVLLWVLRTQPRGLGWFLLTAVPIAATLLGYNLWYFSRIEGGQPDIEALHPIFHGVEGIWTGNLLEGLTGTLLSPARGLFVFSPWIALTVLALPATARRIRTHSIVAWLLVGLIPYLLMLSKYSVWWAGHSFGPRYWIDATPLFAILLGFTLDWARERCRPLLLVFAAAIAWSIALQTIGAFYYPSSWNLGPPNVDLHHERLWDWRNNELRRCLQEGRKGW
;
A
#
# COMPACT_ATOMS: atom_id res chain seq x y z
N MET A 1 -57.70 -49.91 5.91
CA MET A 1 -56.69 -49.35 6.82
C MET A 1 -55.80 -48.43 5.98
N THR A 2 -56.09 -47.13 6.00
CA THR A 2 -55.48 -46.12 5.14
C THR A 2 -54.95 -44.99 6.02
N ASN A 3 -53.64 -44.76 5.95
CA ASN A 3 -52.91 -43.68 6.62
C ASN A 3 -53.35 -42.30 6.11
N PRO A 4 -53.34 -41.24 6.95
CA PRO A 4 -53.26 -39.87 6.49
C PRO A 4 -51.82 -39.34 6.60
N GLU A 5 -51.29 -38.88 5.46
CA GLU A 5 -50.03 -38.17 5.33
C GLU A 5 -50.15 -36.74 5.88
N GLY A 6 -49.18 -36.32 6.69
CA GLY A 6 -49.04 -34.96 7.19
C GLY A 6 -48.41 -34.04 6.15
N SER A 7 -49.08 -32.93 5.85
CA SER A 7 -48.58 -31.88 4.97
C SER A 7 -47.47 -31.08 5.66
N GLN A 8 -46.22 -31.24 5.21
CA GLN A 8 -45.14 -30.31 5.52
C GLN A 8 -45.22 -29.10 4.58
N THR A 9 -45.67 -27.96 5.10
CA THR A 9 -45.57 -26.66 4.44
C THR A 9 -44.12 -26.18 4.48
N THR A 10 -43.43 -26.33 3.36
CA THR A 10 -42.11 -25.75 3.10
C THR A 10 -42.23 -24.23 2.97
N LEU A 11 -41.80 -23.50 4.01
CA LEU A 11 -41.53 -22.07 3.94
C LEU A 11 -40.35 -21.84 2.98
N ALA A 12 -40.66 -21.61 1.71
CA ALA A 12 -39.69 -21.16 0.71
C ALA A 12 -39.11 -19.81 1.17
N SER A 13 -37.85 -19.83 1.61
CA SER A 13 -37.07 -18.63 1.86
C SER A 13 -36.99 -17.81 0.58
N ALA A 14 -37.57 -16.60 0.59
CA ALA A 14 -37.48 -15.67 -0.53
C ALA A 14 -36.00 -15.45 -0.91
N PRO A 15 -35.64 -15.49 -2.21
CA PRO A 15 -34.29 -15.22 -2.64
C PRO A 15 -33.88 -13.79 -2.25
N PRO A 16 -32.63 -13.56 -1.80
CA PRO A 16 -32.18 -12.22 -1.48
C PRO A 16 -32.34 -11.31 -2.71
N ALA A 17 -32.92 -10.14 -2.50
CA ALA A 17 -33.26 -9.19 -3.55
C ALA A 17 -32.04 -8.90 -4.44
N LYS A 18 -32.21 -9.08 -5.76
CA LYS A 18 -31.21 -8.80 -6.82
C LYS A 18 -30.80 -7.32 -6.94
N THR A 19 -31.25 -6.47 -6.02
CA THR A 19 -30.82 -5.08 -5.87
C THR A 19 -29.50 -5.03 -5.08
N SER A 20 -28.37 -4.87 -5.77
CA SER A 20 -27.41 -3.78 -5.42
C SER A 20 -26.05 -3.80 -6.13
N THR A 21 -25.73 -4.71 -7.06
CA THR A 21 -24.38 -4.67 -7.70
C THR A 21 -24.08 -3.33 -8.38
N ARG A 22 -25.03 -2.79 -9.17
CA ARG A 22 -24.87 -1.48 -9.82
C ARG A 22 -24.78 -0.33 -8.81
N ARG A 23 -25.58 -0.38 -7.74
CA ARG A 23 -25.56 0.62 -6.67
C ARG A 23 -24.22 0.60 -5.92
N ASN A 24 -23.70 -0.59 -5.62
CA ASN A 24 -22.42 -0.74 -4.92
C ASN A 24 -21.27 -0.18 -5.74
N TRP A 25 -21.25 -0.44 -7.06
CA TRP A 25 -20.27 0.15 -7.97
C TRP A 25 -20.37 1.67 -8.04
N LEU A 26 -21.58 2.23 -8.16
CA LEU A 26 -21.76 3.68 -8.14
C LEU A 26 -21.24 4.28 -6.82
N THR A 27 -21.61 3.70 -5.68
CA THR A 27 -21.13 4.18 -4.37
C THR A 27 -19.61 4.07 -4.26
N SER A 28 -19.00 2.96 -4.69
CA SER A 28 -17.55 2.82 -4.62
C SER A 28 -16.85 3.85 -5.51
N ILE A 29 -17.36 4.10 -6.72
CA ILE A 29 -16.77 5.09 -7.64
C ILE A 29 -16.90 6.50 -7.06
N LEU A 30 -18.08 6.88 -6.54
CA LEU A 30 -18.28 8.19 -5.90
C LEU A 30 -17.38 8.35 -4.67
N LEU A 31 -17.24 7.31 -3.86
CA LEU A 31 -16.31 7.30 -2.73
C LEU A 31 -14.86 7.43 -3.18
N GLY A 32 -14.45 6.72 -4.23
CA GLY A 32 -13.12 6.83 -4.82
C GLY A 32 -12.83 8.24 -5.37
N LEU A 33 -13.79 8.86 -6.04
CA LEU A 33 -13.68 10.24 -6.52
C LEU A 33 -13.58 11.24 -5.37
N ALA A 34 -14.34 11.04 -4.30
CA ALA A 34 -14.24 11.87 -3.09
C ALA A 34 -12.87 11.72 -2.42
N LEU A 35 -12.37 10.48 -2.27
CA LEU A 35 -11.04 10.20 -1.75
C LEU A 35 -9.95 10.84 -2.62
N LEU A 36 -10.05 10.73 -3.95
CA LEU A 36 -9.14 11.38 -4.88
C LEU A 36 -9.13 12.90 -4.68
N GLY A 37 -10.30 13.52 -4.53
CA GLY A 37 -10.43 14.94 -4.20
C GLY A 37 -9.73 15.32 -2.90
N ILE A 38 -9.86 14.50 -1.85
CA ILE A 38 -9.18 14.70 -0.55
C ILE A 38 -7.66 14.53 -0.70
N PHE A 39 -7.21 13.48 -1.38
CA PHE A 39 -5.79 13.19 -1.58
C PHE A 39 -5.05 14.26 -2.39
N LEU A 40 -5.75 14.92 -3.32
CA LEU A 40 -5.25 16.03 -4.12
C LEU A 40 -5.52 17.41 -3.49
N GLY A 41 -6.39 17.48 -2.47
CA GLY A 41 -6.82 18.72 -1.83
C GLY A 41 -5.69 19.50 -1.15
N ASN A 42 -4.58 18.83 -0.83
CA ASN A 42 -3.39 19.50 -0.32
C ASN A 42 -2.61 20.29 -1.39
N ARG A 43 -2.93 20.14 -2.69
CA ARG A 43 -2.33 20.90 -3.82
C ARG A 43 -0.80 20.94 -3.87
N ARG A 44 -0.11 20.02 -3.19
CA ARG A 44 1.36 19.94 -3.18
C ARG A 44 1.89 19.11 -4.35
N ALA A 45 3.17 19.28 -4.65
CA ALA A 45 3.92 18.31 -5.45
C ALA A 45 4.12 17.01 -4.65
N THR A 46 4.75 16.01 -5.27
CA THR A 46 5.16 14.77 -4.57
C THR A 46 5.93 15.09 -3.28
N ILE A 47 5.73 14.31 -2.23
CA ILE A 47 6.60 14.34 -1.03
C ILE A 47 7.85 13.48 -1.22
N GLY A 48 8.13 13.15 -2.49
CA GLY A 48 9.17 12.24 -2.89
C GLY A 48 10.54 12.63 -2.37
N THR A 49 11.28 11.61 -2.00
CA THR A 49 12.68 11.71 -1.57
C THR A 49 13.55 10.92 -2.55
N TYR A 50 14.80 10.66 -2.18
CA TYR A 50 15.70 9.76 -2.88
C TYR A 50 15.06 8.38 -3.20
N ASP A 51 14.13 7.91 -2.37
CA ASP A 51 13.44 6.63 -2.53
C ASP A 51 12.47 6.56 -3.73
N THR A 52 11.90 7.69 -4.13
CA THR A 52 10.80 7.72 -5.12
C THR A 52 11.18 8.40 -6.41
N ILE A 53 12.23 9.23 -6.41
CA ILE A 53 12.60 10.08 -7.55
C ILE A 53 12.70 9.32 -8.88
N LEU A 54 13.26 8.11 -8.86
CA LEU A 54 13.35 7.29 -10.07
C LEU A 54 11.98 6.75 -10.52
N ASN A 55 11.11 6.37 -9.59
CA ASN A 55 9.74 5.98 -9.89
C ASN A 55 8.85 7.16 -10.31
N GLU A 56 9.29 8.40 -10.08
CA GLU A 56 8.64 9.59 -10.61
C GLU A 56 8.96 9.80 -12.10
N TRP A 57 10.18 9.46 -12.51
CA TRP A 57 10.69 9.70 -13.87
C TRP A 57 10.47 8.52 -14.81
N LEU A 58 10.58 7.29 -14.32
CA LEU A 58 10.43 6.06 -15.12
C LEU A 58 9.10 5.97 -15.90
N PRO A 59 7.94 6.36 -15.35
CA PRO A 59 6.70 6.35 -16.14
C PRO A 59 6.81 7.18 -17.42
N TYR A 60 7.43 8.37 -17.33
CA TYR A 60 7.68 9.22 -18.48
C TYR A 60 8.64 8.54 -19.47
N THR A 61 9.70 7.87 -18.98
CA THR A 61 10.67 7.26 -19.89
C THR A 61 10.08 6.11 -20.69
N ILE A 62 9.25 5.31 -20.04
CA ILE A 62 8.51 4.22 -20.67
C ILE A 62 7.54 4.77 -21.72
N ILE A 63 6.80 5.85 -21.40
CA ILE A 63 5.86 6.49 -22.35
C ILE A 63 6.57 7.01 -23.60
N ARG A 64 7.76 7.60 -23.44
CA ARG A 64 8.57 8.13 -24.55
C ARG A 64 9.33 7.06 -25.34
N GLY A 65 9.24 5.79 -24.95
CA GLY A 65 9.84 4.67 -25.69
C GLY A 65 11.32 4.37 -25.36
N ASP A 66 11.87 4.94 -24.29
CA ASP A 66 13.21 4.52 -23.82
C ASP A 66 13.18 3.17 -23.12
N GLY A 67 11.99 2.70 -22.75
CA GLY A 67 11.83 1.52 -21.92
C GLY A 67 12.20 1.81 -20.46
N PRO A 68 12.70 0.80 -19.73
CA PRO A 68 12.88 0.85 -18.27
C PRO A 68 14.15 1.60 -17.82
N PHE A 69 14.66 2.52 -18.64
CA PHE A 69 15.95 3.17 -18.46
C PHE A 69 15.79 4.65 -18.12
N LEU A 70 16.81 5.18 -17.45
CA LEU A 70 16.91 6.56 -16.99
C LEU A 70 18.05 7.30 -17.70
N ASP A 71 18.47 6.83 -18.88
CA ASP A 71 19.62 7.37 -19.61
C ASP A 71 19.46 8.86 -19.94
N ARG A 72 18.22 9.28 -20.27
CA ARG A 72 17.87 10.70 -20.45
C ARG A 72 18.18 11.56 -19.23
N PHE A 73 18.16 10.99 -18.03
CA PHE A 73 18.39 11.70 -16.78
C PHE A 73 19.81 11.55 -16.25
N ARG A 74 20.72 10.96 -17.03
CA ARG A 74 22.09 10.71 -16.56
C ARG A 74 22.78 11.98 -16.09
N THR A 75 22.66 13.08 -16.83
CA THR A 75 23.24 14.39 -16.48
C THR A 75 22.52 15.08 -15.31
N ALA A 76 21.24 14.78 -15.10
CA ALA A 76 20.49 15.25 -13.92
C ALA A 76 20.81 14.43 -12.65
N LEU A 77 21.23 13.18 -12.81
CA LEU A 77 21.60 12.28 -11.71
C LEU A 77 23.04 12.47 -11.25
N ALA A 78 23.97 12.73 -12.17
CA ALA A 78 25.37 12.96 -11.86
C ALA A 78 26.05 13.76 -12.97
N GLU A 79 26.96 14.66 -12.58
CA GLU A 79 27.85 15.33 -13.52
C GLU A 79 28.78 14.32 -14.21
N PRO A 80 29.26 14.60 -15.44
CA PRO A 80 30.22 13.73 -16.11
C PRO A 80 31.46 13.46 -15.24
N GLY A 81 31.76 12.18 -15.00
CA GLY A 81 32.87 11.74 -14.15
C GLY A 81 32.53 11.57 -12.66
N GLN A 82 31.35 12.01 -12.21
CA GLN A 82 30.86 11.72 -10.87
C GLN A 82 30.15 10.37 -10.78
N LYS A 83 30.12 9.81 -9.56
CA LYS A 83 29.39 8.57 -9.28
C LYS A 83 27.88 8.84 -9.30
N LEU A 84 27.13 7.88 -9.84
CA LEU A 84 25.67 7.90 -9.74
C LEU A 84 25.23 7.84 -8.26
N PRO A 85 24.07 8.44 -7.92
CA PRO A 85 23.55 8.40 -6.58
C PRO A 85 23.22 6.96 -6.15
N PHE A 86 23.14 6.74 -4.84
CA PHE A 86 23.00 5.39 -4.27
C PHE A 86 21.73 4.64 -4.71
N TYR A 87 20.70 5.32 -5.20
CA TYR A 87 19.45 4.73 -5.69
C TYR A 87 19.47 4.38 -7.19
N ALA A 88 20.51 4.78 -7.93
CA ALA A 88 20.69 4.49 -9.35
C ALA A 88 21.95 3.65 -9.61
N ALA A 89 21.88 2.74 -10.58
CA ALA A 89 23.01 1.92 -10.99
C ALA A 89 23.27 2.07 -12.49
N LEU A 90 24.55 2.13 -12.87
CA LEU A 90 24.95 1.92 -14.26
C LEU A 90 25.09 0.41 -14.45
N SER A 91 24.21 -0.18 -15.25
CA SER A 91 24.26 -1.60 -15.60
C SER A 91 24.37 -1.76 -17.10
N ARG A 92 25.42 -2.46 -17.55
CA ARG A 92 25.80 -2.56 -18.95
C ARG A 92 26.03 -1.16 -19.54
N THR A 93 25.09 -0.67 -20.33
CA THR A 93 25.12 0.66 -20.97
C THR A 93 24.02 1.59 -20.47
N HIS A 94 23.16 1.12 -19.56
CA HIS A 94 21.95 1.81 -19.15
C HIS A 94 21.98 2.21 -17.68
N VAL A 95 21.38 3.36 -17.37
CA VAL A 95 21.06 3.77 -16.02
C VAL A 95 19.74 3.13 -15.60
N VAL A 96 19.77 2.31 -14.56
CA VAL A 96 18.61 1.60 -14.01
C VAL A 96 18.36 1.95 -12.55
N SER A 97 17.11 1.83 -12.13
CA SER A 97 16.70 2.03 -10.73
C SER A 97 17.10 0.82 -9.88
N ARG A 98 17.72 1.06 -8.73
CA ARG A 98 17.94 0.00 -7.74
C ARG A 98 16.66 -0.38 -6.99
N TYR A 99 15.71 0.55 -6.86
CA TYR A 99 14.38 0.25 -6.37
C TYR A 99 13.57 -0.57 -7.39
N PRO A 100 12.58 -1.38 -6.94
CA PRO A 100 11.75 -2.19 -7.80
C PRO A 100 11.09 -1.39 -8.93
N ILE A 101 11.09 -1.98 -10.12
CA ILE A 101 10.54 -1.36 -11.33
C ILE A 101 9.00 -1.43 -11.41
N GLY A 102 8.39 -2.40 -10.72
CA GLY A 102 6.95 -2.65 -10.80
C GLY A 102 6.08 -1.41 -10.54
N PRO A 103 6.33 -0.59 -9.49
CA PRO A 103 5.55 0.62 -9.22
C PRO A 103 5.53 1.58 -10.41
N ALA A 104 6.68 1.78 -11.07
CA ALA A 104 6.77 2.63 -12.26
C ALA A 104 5.97 2.06 -13.43
N VAL A 105 6.04 0.74 -13.68
CA VAL A 105 5.28 0.08 -14.76
C VAL A 105 3.77 0.26 -14.56
N LEU A 106 3.27 0.08 -13.33
CA LEU A 106 1.86 0.36 -13.03
C LEU A 106 1.54 1.84 -13.25
N ALA A 107 2.39 2.73 -12.74
CA ALA A 107 2.21 4.17 -12.83
C ALA A 107 2.21 4.71 -14.27
N THR A 108 2.89 4.04 -15.21
CA THR A 108 2.89 4.38 -16.65
C THR A 108 1.47 4.50 -17.20
N SER A 109 0.59 3.55 -16.88
CA SER A 109 -0.79 3.54 -17.42
C SER A 109 -1.63 4.74 -16.98
N ILE A 110 -1.36 5.26 -15.77
CA ILE A 110 -2.07 6.40 -15.17
C ILE A 110 -1.37 7.73 -15.52
N THR A 111 -0.08 7.69 -15.80
CA THR A 111 0.72 8.85 -16.20
C THR A 111 0.55 9.16 -17.69
N TRP A 112 0.27 8.16 -18.52
CA TRP A 112 0.12 8.31 -19.98
C TRP A 112 -0.89 9.38 -20.40
N PRO A 113 -2.13 9.43 -19.87
CA PRO A 113 -3.09 10.49 -20.22
C PRO A 113 -2.61 11.89 -19.84
N GLN A 114 -1.80 12.00 -18.79
CA GLN A 114 -1.26 13.28 -18.30
C GLN A 114 -0.17 13.79 -19.24
N VAL A 115 0.75 12.91 -19.68
CA VAL A 115 1.77 13.25 -20.69
C VAL A 115 1.10 13.64 -22.01
N TRP A 116 0.12 12.86 -22.47
CA TRP A 116 -0.64 13.18 -23.69
C TRP A 116 -1.30 14.56 -23.61
N TYR A 117 -1.88 14.91 -22.45
CA TYR A 117 -2.46 16.24 -22.23
C TYR A 117 -1.40 17.34 -22.32
N LEU A 118 -0.26 17.18 -21.66
CA LEU A 118 0.83 18.16 -21.70
C LEU A 118 1.38 18.34 -23.12
N ASP A 119 1.58 17.26 -23.86
CA ASP A 119 2.02 17.32 -25.26
C ASP A 119 1.04 18.10 -26.15
N ARG A 120 -0.27 17.99 -25.87
CA ARG A 120 -1.31 18.61 -26.69
C ARG A 120 -1.54 20.10 -26.36
N TYR A 121 -1.36 20.50 -25.11
CA TYR A 121 -1.80 21.80 -24.60
C TYR A 121 -0.71 22.66 -23.96
N VAL A 122 0.48 22.09 -23.68
CA VAL A 122 1.63 22.80 -23.13
C VAL A 122 2.86 22.50 -24.00
N PRO A 123 2.99 23.15 -25.17
CA PRO A 123 4.10 22.89 -26.09
C PRO A 123 5.46 23.04 -25.38
N SER A 124 6.37 22.10 -25.63
CA SER A 124 7.75 22.15 -25.12
C SER A 124 7.88 22.16 -23.59
N TRP A 125 6.88 21.64 -22.86
CA TRP A 125 6.91 21.51 -21.40
C TRP A 125 8.13 20.71 -20.89
N ASP A 126 8.67 19.83 -21.73
CA ASP A 126 9.79 18.93 -21.45
C ASP A 126 11.16 19.45 -21.93
N HIS A 127 11.24 20.64 -22.53
CA HIS A 127 12.51 21.22 -23.02
C HIS A 127 13.37 21.84 -21.90
N ASN A 128 12.74 22.42 -20.88
CA ASN A 128 13.43 23.02 -19.74
C ASN A 128 13.46 22.02 -18.58
N GLY A 129 14.66 21.71 -18.06
CA GLY A 129 14.83 20.72 -16.99
C GLY A 129 14.02 21.00 -15.73
N ASN A 130 13.93 22.26 -15.29
CA ASN A 130 13.18 22.61 -14.07
C ASN A 130 11.67 22.45 -14.26
N THR A 131 11.15 22.94 -15.40
CA THR A 131 9.73 22.80 -15.75
C THR A 131 9.36 21.33 -15.92
N PHE A 132 10.21 20.57 -16.62
CA PHE A 132 10.05 19.13 -16.82
C PHE A 132 9.95 18.37 -15.49
N LEU A 133 10.93 18.57 -14.60
CA LEU A 133 10.96 17.91 -13.28
C LEU A 133 9.73 18.27 -12.46
N TRP A 134 9.29 19.53 -12.50
CA TRP A 134 8.07 19.95 -11.84
C TRP A 134 6.84 19.20 -12.36
N TYR A 135 6.67 19.05 -13.67
CA TYR A 135 5.58 18.25 -14.23
C TYR A 135 5.67 16.78 -13.85
N CYS A 136 6.86 16.17 -13.86
CA CYS A 136 7.04 14.80 -13.37
C CYS A 136 6.55 14.64 -11.94
N THR A 137 6.99 15.50 -11.01
CA THR A 137 6.55 15.41 -9.60
C THR A 137 5.03 15.55 -9.45
N ARG A 138 4.39 16.40 -10.25
CA ARG A 138 2.93 16.58 -10.26
C ARG A 138 2.21 15.35 -10.82
N MET A 139 2.69 14.81 -11.95
CA MET A 139 2.11 13.61 -12.54
C MET A 139 2.22 12.41 -11.61
N SER A 140 3.37 12.23 -10.96
CA SER A 140 3.58 11.16 -10.00
C SER A 140 2.69 11.29 -8.78
N LYS A 141 2.55 12.50 -8.23
CA LYS A 141 1.60 12.78 -7.13
C LYS A 141 0.16 12.44 -7.53
N ASN A 142 -0.27 12.83 -8.73
CA ASN A 142 -1.60 12.51 -9.25
C ASN A 142 -1.78 10.99 -9.38
N THR A 143 -0.80 10.31 -9.97
CA THR A 143 -0.80 8.86 -10.15
C THR A 143 -0.88 8.11 -8.82
N SER A 144 -0.08 8.50 -7.82
CA SER A 144 -0.14 7.94 -6.47
C SER A 144 -1.51 8.14 -5.80
N ALA A 145 -2.11 9.34 -5.96
CA ALA A 145 -3.44 9.62 -5.44
C ALA A 145 -4.52 8.75 -6.10
N VAL A 146 -4.44 8.53 -7.43
CA VAL A 146 -5.33 7.62 -8.16
C VAL A 146 -5.17 6.18 -7.67
N ILE A 147 -3.94 5.68 -7.52
CA ILE A 147 -3.68 4.32 -7.01
C ILE A 147 -4.29 4.13 -5.62
N ALA A 148 -4.07 5.07 -4.69
CA ALA A 148 -4.65 5.00 -3.36
C ALA A 148 -6.19 5.08 -3.37
N ALA A 149 -6.77 5.89 -4.25
CA ALA A 149 -8.22 5.98 -4.41
C ALA A 149 -8.82 4.67 -4.98
N LEU A 150 -8.14 4.04 -5.94
CA LEU A 150 -8.51 2.71 -6.46
C LEU A 150 -8.49 1.66 -5.35
N THR A 151 -7.50 1.70 -4.44
CA THR A 151 -7.50 0.83 -3.26
C THR A 151 -8.79 1.01 -2.44
N GLY A 152 -9.22 2.25 -2.20
CA GLY A 152 -10.50 2.53 -1.51
C GLY A 152 -11.73 1.96 -2.23
N ILE A 153 -11.78 2.06 -3.57
CA ILE A 153 -12.85 1.46 -4.40
C ILE A 153 -12.89 -0.06 -4.20
N VAL A 154 -11.73 -0.71 -4.32
CA VAL A 154 -11.62 -2.17 -4.21
C VAL A 154 -11.96 -2.63 -2.78
N LEU A 155 -11.51 -1.91 -1.75
CA LEU A 155 -11.87 -2.19 -0.36
C LEU A 155 -13.37 -2.11 -0.12
N TYR A 156 -14.06 -1.11 -0.67
CA TYR A 156 -15.51 -1.04 -0.59
C TYR A 156 -16.17 -2.28 -1.20
N GLN A 157 -15.70 -2.72 -2.38
CA GLN A 157 -16.22 -3.91 -3.05
C GLN A 157 -15.96 -5.19 -2.25
N ILE A 158 -14.78 -5.33 -1.63
CA ILE A 158 -14.48 -6.45 -0.73
C ILE A 158 -15.47 -6.47 0.43
N LEU A 159 -15.66 -5.33 1.11
CA LEU A 159 -16.56 -5.24 2.27
C LEU A 159 -18.01 -5.57 1.89
N CYS A 160 -18.50 -5.07 0.75
CA CYS A 160 -19.81 -5.45 0.23
C CYS A 160 -19.88 -6.96 -0.09
N GLY A 161 -18.85 -7.53 -0.71
CA GLY A 161 -18.77 -8.97 -1.03
C GLY A 161 -18.71 -9.87 0.22
N LEU A 162 -18.24 -9.33 1.35
CA LEU A 162 -18.26 -9.98 2.67
C LEU A 162 -19.58 -9.78 3.43
N GLY A 163 -20.58 -9.11 2.85
CA GLY A 163 -21.85 -8.79 3.50
C GLY A 163 -21.76 -7.64 4.52
N LEU A 164 -20.69 -6.84 4.49
CA LEU A 164 -20.41 -5.75 5.44
C LEU A 164 -20.82 -4.37 4.86
N GLY A 165 -21.75 -4.33 3.90
CA GLY A 165 -22.13 -3.10 3.19
C GLY A 165 -22.64 -1.97 4.09
N ARG A 166 -23.22 -2.31 5.26
CA ARG A 166 -23.74 -1.34 6.24
C ARG A 166 -22.65 -0.50 6.93
N VAL A 167 -21.42 -1.02 6.96
CA VAL A 167 -20.26 -0.38 7.60
C VAL A 167 -19.13 -0.13 6.60
N ALA A 168 -19.34 -0.41 5.31
CA ALA A 168 -18.31 -0.32 4.29
C ALA A 168 -17.73 1.10 4.14
N VAL A 169 -18.59 2.13 4.11
CA VAL A 169 -18.14 3.54 3.98
C VAL A 169 -17.25 3.96 5.17
N PRO A 170 -17.69 3.88 6.45
CA PRO A 170 -16.83 4.30 7.56
C PRO A 170 -15.54 3.48 7.65
N THR A 171 -15.58 2.19 7.32
CA THR A 171 -14.36 1.36 7.26
C THR A 171 -13.38 1.82 6.19
N VAL A 172 -13.86 2.13 4.98
CA VAL A 172 -13.00 2.63 3.91
C VAL A 172 -12.45 4.00 4.26
N LEU A 173 -13.23 4.90 4.86
CA LEU A 173 -12.75 6.20 5.32
C LEU A 173 -11.67 6.04 6.42
N ALA A 174 -11.85 5.12 7.36
CA ALA A 174 -10.85 4.81 8.38
C ALA A 174 -9.54 4.29 7.77
N ALA A 175 -9.62 3.38 6.80
CA ALA A 175 -8.45 2.83 6.13
C ALA A 175 -7.77 3.85 5.19
N ALA A 176 -8.55 4.66 4.48
CA ALA A 176 -8.06 5.58 3.46
C ALA A 176 -7.56 6.90 4.04
N LEU A 177 -8.17 7.39 5.12
CA LEU A 177 -7.85 8.68 5.75
C LEU A 177 -7.20 8.53 7.13
N GLY A 178 -7.39 7.39 7.80
CA GLY A 178 -6.86 7.11 9.12
C GLY A 178 -5.60 6.24 9.12
N THR A 179 -4.89 6.10 7.98
CA THR A 179 -3.58 5.47 7.89
C THR A 179 -2.66 6.22 6.91
N ASP A 180 -1.43 5.77 6.81
CA ASP A 180 -0.42 6.28 5.86
C ASP A 180 -0.78 6.02 4.38
N LEU A 181 -1.90 5.33 4.11
CA LEU A 181 -2.48 5.31 2.76
C LEU A 181 -2.78 6.75 2.29
N TRP A 182 -3.16 7.66 3.20
CA TRP A 182 -3.32 9.07 2.90
C TRP A 182 -2.00 9.83 2.91
N SER A 183 -1.25 9.81 4.01
CA SER A 183 -0.11 10.72 4.21
C SER A 183 1.15 10.32 3.44
N VAL A 184 1.23 9.08 2.96
CA VAL A 184 2.40 8.54 2.26
C VAL A 184 2.01 7.98 0.89
N ALA A 185 1.18 6.94 0.84
CA ALA A 185 0.93 6.20 -0.40
C ALA A 185 0.22 7.02 -1.48
N SER A 186 -0.70 7.91 -1.09
CA SER A 186 -1.38 8.82 -2.02
C SER A 186 -0.51 10.02 -2.45
N GLN A 187 0.70 10.15 -1.92
CA GLN A 187 1.50 11.39 -1.96
C GLN A 187 2.76 11.28 -2.81
N ALA A 188 3.36 10.10 -2.94
CA ALA A 188 4.52 9.85 -3.78
C ALA A 188 4.54 8.38 -4.26
N PRO A 189 5.25 8.03 -5.35
CA PRO A 189 5.21 6.69 -5.95
C PRO A 189 6.12 5.69 -5.23
N TRP A 190 5.95 5.58 -3.90
CA TRP A 190 6.55 4.47 -3.15
C TRP A 190 5.90 3.14 -3.54
N GLN A 191 6.65 2.07 -3.26
CA GLN A 191 6.26 0.67 -3.46
C GLN A 191 4.94 0.29 -2.75
N HIS A 192 4.65 0.96 -1.63
CA HIS A 192 3.55 0.65 -0.73
C HIS A 192 2.14 0.83 -1.30
N GLY A 193 1.90 1.91 -2.05
CA GLY A 193 0.59 2.19 -2.65
C GLY A 193 0.16 1.12 -3.64
N PRO A 194 0.99 0.84 -4.68
CA PRO A 194 0.78 -0.27 -5.60
C PRO A 194 0.64 -1.63 -4.91
N ALA A 195 1.48 -1.92 -3.90
CA ALA A 195 1.41 -3.17 -3.14
C ALA A 195 0.05 -3.35 -2.42
N SER A 196 -0.41 -2.30 -1.73
CA SER A 196 -1.71 -2.28 -1.05
C SER A 196 -2.89 -2.49 -2.02
N LEU A 197 -2.81 -1.88 -3.21
CA LEU A 197 -3.79 -2.11 -4.28
C LEU A 197 -3.74 -3.55 -4.78
N ALA A 198 -2.55 -4.11 -5.02
CA ALA A 198 -2.38 -5.46 -5.51
C ALA A 198 -2.91 -6.52 -4.53
N LEU A 199 -2.63 -6.37 -3.23
CA LEU A 199 -3.19 -7.22 -2.18
C LEU A 199 -4.72 -7.13 -2.15
N SER A 200 -5.27 -5.92 -2.21
CA SER A 200 -6.72 -5.69 -2.27
C SER A 200 -7.34 -6.37 -3.49
N MET A 201 -6.73 -6.21 -4.67
CA MET A 201 -7.19 -6.85 -5.91
C MET A 201 -7.14 -8.37 -5.81
N ALA A 202 -6.08 -8.96 -5.25
CA ALA A 202 -5.99 -10.40 -5.04
C ALA A 202 -7.13 -10.91 -4.15
N ILE A 203 -7.41 -10.24 -3.03
CA ILE A 203 -8.52 -10.61 -2.13
C ILE A 203 -9.87 -10.48 -2.85
N TRP A 204 -10.10 -9.36 -3.52
CA TRP A 204 -11.34 -9.09 -4.25
C TRP A 204 -11.58 -10.09 -5.38
N LEU A 205 -10.53 -10.46 -6.13
CA LEU A 205 -10.63 -11.42 -7.22
C LEU A 205 -10.84 -12.86 -6.72
N LEU A 206 -10.52 -13.17 -5.46
CA LEU A 206 -10.77 -14.47 -4.85
C LEU A 206 -12.11 -14.54 -4.06
N LEU A 207 -12.89 -13.46 -3.99
CA LEU A 207 -14.18 -13.36 -3.27
C LEU A 207 -15.32 -12.72 -4.07
N PRO A 208 -16.54 -13.28 -4.14
CA PRO A 208 -17.01 -14.49 -3.47
C PRO A 208 -16.67 -15.77 -4.25
N GLN A 209 -16.79 -16.90 -3.56
CA GLN A 209 -16.73 -18.25 -4.11
C GLN A 209 -18.08 -18.64 -4.75
N PRO A 210 -18.10 -19.52 -5.79
CA PRO A 210 -16.96 -20.12 -6.47
C PRO A 210 -16.18 -19.13 -7.35
N VAL A 211 -14.86 -19.25 -7.42
CA VAL A 211 -14.02 -18.35 -8.25
C VAL A 211 -13.93 -18.86 -9.70
N PRO A 212 -14.41 -18.09 -10.71
CA PRO A 212 -14.26 -18.47 -12.12
C PRO A 212 -12.81 -18.34 -12.61
N ARG A 213 -12.49 -19.04 -13.70
CA ARG A 213 -11.13 -19.16 -14.27
C ARG A 213 -10.45 -17.81 -14.55
N TRP A 214 -11.19 -16.85 -15.13
CA TRP A 214 -10.62 -15.52 -15.42
C TRP A 214 -10.25 -14.76 -14.15
N ARG A 215 -11.01 -14.93 -13.05
CA ARG A 215 -10.69 -14.31 -11.77
C ARG A 215 -9.48 -14.95 -11.11
N LEU A 216 -9.31 -16.27 -11.25
CA LEU A 216 -8.09 -16.94 -10.81
C LEU A 216 -6.87 -16.42 -11.57
N ALA A 217 -6.96 -16.27 -12.90
CA ALA A 217 -5.90 -15.68 -13.70
C ALA A 217 -5.61 -14.23 -13.29
N MET A 218 -6.62 -13.39 -13.07
CA MET A 218 -6.38 -12.03 -12.60
C MET A 218 -5.85 -11.99 -11.16
N ALA A 219 -6.23 -12.93 -10.30
CA ALA A 219 -5.68 -13.05 -8.96
C ALA A 219 -4.21 -13.45 -8.98
N GLY A 220 -3.80 -14.32 -9.91
CA GLY A 220 -2.40 -14.66 -10.16
C GLY A 220 -1.58 -13.46 -10.61
N LEU A 221 -2.14 -12.64 -11.51
CA LEU A 221 -1.55 -11.38 -11.96
C LEU A 221 -1.37 -10.41 -10.80
N ALA A 222 -2.43 -10.17 -10.02
CA ALA A 222 -2.39 -9.27 -8.86
C ALA A 222 -1.39 -9.76 -7.79
N THR A 223 -1.34 -11.08 -7.56
CA THR A 223 -0.41 -11.68 -6.59
C THR A 223 1.05 -11.53 -7.02
N ALA A 224 1.37 -11.75 -8.29
CA ALA A 224 2.73 -11.55 -8.79
C ALA A 224 3.10 -10.07 -8.87
N ALA A 225 2.16 -9.20 -9.27
CA ALA A 225 2.36 -7.74 -9.28
C ALA A 225 2.69 -7.19 -7.89
N MET A 226 2.06 -7.70 -6.83
CA MET A 226 2.39 -7.33 -5.45
C MET A 226 3.88 -7.51 -5.15
N VAL A 227 4.48 -8.64 -5.56
CA VAL A 227 5.91 -8.93 -5.37
C VAL A 227 6.79 -8.05 -6.25
N THR A 228 6.34 -7.69 -7.46
CA THR A 228 7.07 -6.77 -8.34
C THR A 228 7.08 -5.34 -7.82
N PHE A 229 6.08 -4.97 -7.03
CA PHE A 229 5.99 -3.68 -6.35
C PHE A 229 6.89 -3.63 -5.13
N ARG A 230 6.84 -4.69 -4.32
CA ARG A 230 7.61 -4.78 -3.08
C ARG A 230 7.94 -6.23 -2.78
N SER A 231 9.24 -6.55 -2.76
CA SER A 231 9.72 -7.93 -2.59
C SER A 231 9.27 -8.56 -1.25
N ILE A 232 9.13 -7.74 -0.20
CA ILE A 232 8.73 -8.18 1.13
C ILE A 232 7.32 -8.81 1.16
N ASP A 233 6.45 -8.41 0.23
CA ASP A 233 5.08 -8.91 0.13
C ASP A 233 4.99 -10.30 -0.53
N VAL A 234 6.15 -10.89 -0.89
CA VAL A 234 6.24 -12.32 -1.24
C VAL A 234 5.63 -13.20 -0.16
N LEU A 235 5.65 -12.76 1.11
CA LEU A 235 4.99 -13.43 2.22
C LEU A 235 3.48 -13.57 1.98
N PHE A 236 2.79 -12.47 1.66
CA PHE A 236 1.36 -12.52 1.35
C PHE A 236 1.11 -13.30 0.05
N ALA A 237 2.00 -13.19 -0.94
CA ALA A 237 1.88 -13.93 -2.19
C ALA A 237 1.94 -15.46 -1.98
N ILE A 238 2.85 -15.94 -1.13
CA ILE A 238 2.96 -17.34 -0.74
C ILE A 238 1.67 -17.79 -0.05
N ILE A 239 1.12 -16.99 0.86
CA ILE A 239 -0.13 -17.33 1.55
C ILE A 239 -1.30 -17.46 0.58
N VAL A 240 -1.43 -16.52 -0.37
CA VAL A 240 -2.44 -16.59 -1.44
C VAL A 240 -2.26 -17.84 -2.28
N LEU A 241 -1.02 -18.14 -2.72
CA LEU A 241 -0.70 -19.33 -3.51
C LEU A 241 -1.06 -20.62 -2.77
N LEU A 242 -0.66 -20.76 -1.51
CA LEU A 242 -0.97 -21.92 -0.68
C LEU A 242 -2.47 -22.08 -0.47
N TRP A 243 -3.19 -20.98 -0.29
CA TRP A 243 -4.65 -21.00 -0.20
C TRP A 243 -5.30 -21.45 -1.51
N VAL A 244 -4.84 -20.95 -2.67
CA VAL A 244 -5.33 -21.38 -4.00
C VAL A 244 -5.04 -22.86 -4.22
N LEU A 245 -3.82 -23.33 -3.90
CA LEU A 245 -3.45 -24.74 -3.98
C LEU A 245 -4.37 -25.62 -3.13
N ARG A 246 -4.70 -25.17 -1.91
CA ARG A 246 -5.51 -25.92 -0.94
C ARG A 246 -7.00 -25.94 -1.27
N THR A 247 -7.54 -24.85 -1.83
CA THR A 247 -8.99 -24.64 -1.99
C THR A 247 -9.47 -24.66 -3.44
N GLN A 248 -8.58 -24.37 -4.39
CA GLN A 248 -8.85 -24.30 -5.83
C GLN A 248 -7.84 -25.11 -6.66
N PRO A 249 -7.50 -26.38 -6.31
CA PRO A 249 -6.43 -27.13 -6.98
C PRO A 249 -6.65 -27.30 -8.49
N ARG A 250 -7.91 -27.50 -8.91
CA ARG A 250 -8.27 -27.60 -10.34
C ARG A 250 -8.15 -26.28 -11.09
N GLY A 251 -8.16 -25.16 -10.36
CA GLY A 251 -8.03 -23.80 -10.88
C GLY A 251 -6.60 -23.26 -10.84
N LEU A 252 -5.66 -23.97 -10.19
CA LEU A 252 -4.28 -23.53 -9.99
C LEU A 252 -3.58 -23.17 -11.30
N GLY A 253 -3.80 -23.94 -12.38
CA GLY A 253 -3.21 -23.65 -13.69
C GLY A 253 -3.59 -22.26 -14.22
N TRP A 254 -4.83 -21.81 -13.98
CA TRP A 254 -5.26 -20.45 -14.38
C TRP A 254 -4.60 -19.37 -13.55
N PHE A 255 -4.40 -19.61 -12.26
CA PHE A 255 -3.66 -18.69 -11.39
C PHE A 255 -2.19 -18.59 -11.81
N LEU A 256 -1.55 -19.74 -12.07
CA LEU A 256 -0.15 -19.78 -12.49
C LEU A 256 0.09 -19.22 -13.89
N LEU A 257 -0.92 -19.27 -14.77
CA LEU A 257 -0.85 -18.75 -16.14
C LEU A 257 -0.38 -17.30 -16.20
N THR A 258 -0.75 -16.48 -15.22
CA THR A 258 -0.35 -15.07 -15.14
C THR A 258 0.71 -14.83 -14.07
N ALA A 259 0.68 -15.56 -12.96
CA ALA A 259 1.65 -15.38 -11.89
C ALA A 259 3.08 -15.73 -12.35
N VAL A 260 3.24 -16.85 -13.06
CA VAL A 260 4.56 -17.34 -13.49
C VAL A 260 5.22 -16.41 -14.51
N PRO A 261 4.57 -15.98 -15.61
CA PRO A 261 5.20 -15.07 -16.57
C PRO A 261 5.62 -13.73 -15.97
N ILE A 262 4.82 -13.17 -15.05
CA ILE A 262 5.17 -11.90 -14.39
C ILE A 262 6.36 -12.09 -13.44
N ALA A 263 6.34 -13.15 -12.62
CA ALA A 263 7.47 -13.48 -11.75
C ALA A 263 8.75 -13.78 -12.55
N ALA A 264 8.64 -14.52 -13.66
CA ALA A 264 9.75 -14.82 -14.55
C ALA A 264 10.30 -13.57 -15.23
N THR A 265 9.44 -12.62 -15.60
CA THR A 265 9.84 -11.34 -16.20
C THR A 265 10.61 -10.49 -15.19
N LEU A 266 10.13 -10.39 -13.94
CA LEU A 266 10.85 -9.71 -12.86
C LEU A 266 12.21 -10.37 -12.60
N LEU A 267 12.23 -11.70 -12.48
CA LEU A 267 13.46 -12.45 -12.24
C LEU A 267 14.45 -12.27 -13.39
N GLY A 268 13.97 -12.32 -14.63
CA GLY A 268 14.78 -12.06 -15.82
C GLY A 268 15.36 -10.65 -15.82
N TYR A 269 14.57 -9.63 -15.49
CA TYR A 269 15.03 -8.25 -15.34
C TYR A 269 16.11 -8.13 -14.25
N ASN A 270 15.85 -8.70 -13.07
CA ASN A 270 16.77 -8.66 -11.93
C ASN A 270 18.10 -9.35 -12.23
N LEU A 271 18.06 -10.56 -12.81
CA LEU A 271 19.26 -11.30 -13.20
C LEU A 271 20.02 -10.61 -14.34
N TRP A 272 19.32 -10.03 -15.31
CA TRP A 272 19.95 -9.42 -16.47
C TRP A 272 20.71 -8.13 -16.14
N TYR A 273 20.15 -7.28 -15.26
CA TYR A 273 20.72 -5.97 -14.91
C TYR A 273 21.51 -5.98 -13.59
N PHE A 274 21.19 -6.86 -12.64
CA PHE A 274 21.83 -6.86 -11.31
C PHE A 274 22.55 -8.17 -10.98
N SER A 275 22.40 -9.20 -11.83
CA SER A 275 22.96 -10.54 -11.63
C SER A 275 22.59 -11.17 -10.28
N ARG A 276 21.44 -10.76 -9.72
CA ARG A 276 20.91 -11.16 -8.41
C ARG A 276 19.40 -11.29 -8.50
N ILE A 277 18.79 -12.17 -7.71
CA ILE A 277 17.33 -12.42 -7.76
C ILE A 277 16.53 -11.27 -7.12
N GLU A 278 17.13 -10.58 -6.17
CA GLU A 278 16.58 -9.47 -5.40
C GLU A 278 16.63 -8.14 -6.16
N GLY A 279 17.27 -8.12 -7.33
CA GLY A 279 17.50 -6.91 -8.11
C GLY A 279 18.53 -5.98 -7.46
N GLY A 280 18.33 -4.68 -7.57
CA GLY A 280 19.24 -3.65 -7.03
C GLY A 280 19.02 -3.30 -5.57
N GLN A 281 17.95 -3.77 -4.93
CA GLN A 281 17.61 -3.44 -3.54
C GLN A 281 18.74 -3.76 -2.55
N PRO A 282 19.44 -4.92 -2.62
CA PRO A 282 20.51 -5.23 -1.68
C PRO A 282 21.66 -4.21 -1.66
N ASP A 283 21.91 -3.50 -2.77
CA ASP A 283 22.94 -2.46 -2.82
C ASP A 283 22.55 -1.24 -1.98
N ILE A 284 21.25 -0.92 -1.89
CA ILE A 284 20.73 0.15 -1.04
C ILE A 284 20.81 -0.29 0.42
N GLU A 285 20.37 -1.51 0.69
CA GLU A 285 20.34 -2.09 2.04
C GLU A 285 21.75 -2.28 2.62
N ALA A 286 22.76 -2.51 1.78
CA ALA A 286 24.17 -2.56 2.18
C ALA A 286 24.70 -1.22 2.73
N LEU A 287 24.02 -0.11 2.47
CA LEU A 287 24.39 1.22 2.98
C LEU A 287 23.78 1.54 4.35
N HIS A 288 22.98 0.63 4.91
CA HIS A 288 22.38 0.83 6.23
C HIS A 288 23.38 1.12 7.35
N PRO A 289 24.56 0.50 7.42
CA PRO A 289 25.55 0.88 8.43
C PRO A 289 26.02 2.33 8.31
N ILE A 290 26.03 2.88 7.10
CA ILE A 290 26.48 4.24 6.82
C ILE A 290 25.36 5.24 7.11
N PHE A 291 24.15 4.98 6.63
CA PHE A 291 23.04 5.93 6.75
C PHE A 291 22.27 5.81 8.07
N HIS A 292 22.15 4.61 8.62
CA HIS A 292 21.28 4.30 9.76
C HIS A 292 22.04 3.84 11.00
N GLY A 293 23.37 3.75 10.96
CA GLY A 293 24.19 3.35 12.11
C GLY A 293 23.87 1.94 12.64
N VAL A 294 23.34 1.04 11.79
CA VAL A 294 23.01 -0.35 12.16
C VAL A 294 24.01 -1.33 11.56
N GLU A 295 24.25 -2.46 12.22
CA GLU A 295 25.27 -3.43 11.76
C GLU A 295 24.94 -4.13 10.44
N GLY A 296 23.66 -4.24 10.10
CA GLY A 296 23.20 -4.93 8.89
C GLY A 296 21.68 -4.98 8.81
N ILE A 297 21.13 -5.62 7.78
CA ILE A 297 19.71 -5.54 7.44
C ILE A 297 18.80 -6.37 8.37
N TRP A 298 19.32 -7.49 8.90
CA TRP A 298 18.61 -8.42 9.78
C TRP A 298 19.22 -8.49 11.18
N THR A 299 19.98 -7.47 11.58
CA THR A 299 20.61 -7.39 12.91
C THR A 299 19.70 -6.74 13.95
N GLY A 300 18.51 -6.26 13.57
CA GLY A 300 17.56 -5.61 14.47
C GLY A 300 17.18 -6.47 15.68
N ASN A 301 16.99 -5.81 16.83
CA ASN A 301 16.46 -6.46 18.02
C ASN A 301 14.95 -6.72 17.84
N LEU A 302 14.51 -7.97 17.97
CA LEU A 302 13.13 -8.34 17.69
C LEU A 302 12.12 -7.65 18.63
N LEU A 303 12.45 -7.50 19.92
CA LEU A 303 11.54 -6.88 20.89
C LEU A 303 11.48 -5.37 20.68
N GLU A 304 12.62 -4.74 20.39
CA GLU A 304 12.69 -3.32 20.06
C GLU A 304 11.91 -3.03 18.77
N GLY A 305 12.13 -3.79 17.70
CA GLY A 305 11.40 -3.60 16.45
C GLY A 305 9.90 -3.92 16.59
N LEU A 306 9.53 -4.92 17.40
CA LEU A 306 8.13 -5.25 17.69
C LEU A 306 7.41 -4.11 18.41
N THR A 307 8.00 -3.63 19.50
CA THR A 307 7.44 -2.50 20.24
C THR A 307 7.55 -1.21 19.44
N GLY A 308 8.60 -1.03 18.65
CA GLY A 308 8.84 0.14 17.81
C GLY A 308 7.78 0.26 16.71
N THR A 309 7.61 -0.78 15.90
CA THR A 309 6.66 -0.77 14.78
C THR A 309 5.19 -0.65 15.22
N LEU A 310 4.86 -1.03 16.46
CA LEU A 310 3.51 -0.98 16.99
C LEU A 310 3.24 0.23 17.91
N LEU A 311 4.18 0.60 18.76
CA LEU A 311 3.98 1.50 19.91
C LEU A 311 4.90 2.72 19.92
N SER A 312 5.88 2.83 19.00
CA SER A 312 6.74 4.02 18.91
C SER A 312 5.89 5.30 18.80
N PRO A 313 6.18 6.34 19.59
CA PRO A 313 5.55 7.66 19.46
C PRO A 313 5.65 8.26 18.05
N ALA A 314 6.74 7.99 17.34
CA ALA A 314 7.03 8.56 16.03
C ALA A 314 6.62 7.67 14.85
N ARG A 315 6.55 6.34 15.04
CA ARG A 315 6.36 5.36 13.95
C ARG A 315 5.42 4.21 14.28
N GLY A 316 4.82 4.18 15.46
CA GLY A 316 4.02 3.07 15.94
C GLY A 316 2.64 3.00 15.29
N LEU A 317 2.28 1.83 14.77
CA LEU A 317 0.98 1.58 14.14
C LEU A 317 -0.20 1.96 15.05
N PHE A 318 -0.15 1.62 16.34
CA PHE A 318 -1.24 1.86 17.28
C PHE A 318 -1.29 3.30 17.80
N VAL A 319 -0.21 4.07 17.62
CA VAL A 319 -0.18 5.50 17.94
C VAL A 319 -0.85 6.31 16.84
N PHE A 320 -0.49 6.02 15.59
CA PHE A 320 -1.05 6.71 14.42
C PHE A 320 -2.44 6.19 14.03
N SER A 321 -2.69 4.91 14.28
CA SER A 321 -3.91 4.20 13.87
C SER A 321 -4.52 3.39 15.03
N PRO A 322 -4.90 3.99 16.18
CA PRO A 322 -5.42 3.26 17.35
C PRO A 322 -6.67 2.43 17.08
N TRP A 323 -7.46 2.76 16.05
CA TRP A 323 -8.60 1.94 15.63
C TRP A 323 -8.17 0.52 15.22
N ILE A 324 -6.92 0.33 14.75
CA ILE A 324 -6.35 -0.98 14.43
C ILE A 324 -6.15 -1.78 15.71
N ALA A 325 -5.60 -1.18 16.77
CA ALA A 325 -5.42 -1.85 18.07
C ALA A 325 -6.75 -2.34 18.63
N LEU A 326 -7.77 -1.47 18.64
CA LEU A 326 -9.12 -1.80 19.09
C LEU A 326 -9.74 -2.95 18.28
N THR A 327 -9.51 -2.94 16.97
CA THR A 327 -9.99 -3.95 16.04
C THR A 327 -9.30 -5.31 16.26
N VAL A 328 -8.00 -5.31 16.56
CA VAL A 328 -7.25 -6.52 16.94
C VAL A 328 -7.75 -7.09 18.28
N LEU A 329 -8.00 -6.23 19.27
CA LEU A 329 -8.56 -6.65 20.56
C LEU A 329 -9.97 -7.24 20.43
N ALA A 330 -10.75 -6.80 19.44
CA ALA A 330 -12.07 -7.33 19.13
C ALA A 330 -12.06 -8.60 18.26
N LEU A 331 -10.89 -9.10 17.83
CA LEU A 331 -10.76 -10.29 16.98
C LEU A 331 -11.48 -11.52 17.55
N PRO A 332 -11.43 -11.86 18.86
CA PRO A 332 -12.15 -13.02 19.38
C PRO A 332 -13.67 -12.97 19.13
N ALA A 333 -14.26 -11.77 19.14
CA ALA A 333 -15.69 -11.57 18.92
C ALA A 333 -16.12 -11.77 17.46
N THR A 334 -15.20 -11.55 16.51
CA THR A 334 -15.46 -11.62 15.06
C THR A 334 -14.86 -12.86 14.40
N ALA A 335 -13.96 -13.57 15.08
CA ALA A 335 -13.18 -14.68 14.55
C ALA A 335 -14.04 -15.77 13.88
N ARG A 336 -15.18 -16.14 14.48
CA ARG A 336 -16.07 -17.17 13.91
C ARG A 336 -16.60 -16.77 12.53
N ARG A 337 -17.01 -15.51 12.36
CA ARG A 337 -17.52 -14.98 11.09
C ARG A 337 -16.38 -14.76 10.08
N ILE A 338 -15.21 -14.32 10.52
CA ILE A 338 -14.03 -14.20 9.65
C ILE A 338 -13.64 -15.56 9.07
N ARG A 339 -13.69 -16.62 9.88
CA ARG A 339 -13.34 -17.99 9.46
C ARG A 339 -14.26 -18.56 8.37
N THR A 340 -15.46 -18.01 8.16
CA THR A 340 -16.30 -18.39 7.01
C THR A 340 -15.75 -17.88 5.68
N HIS A 341 -14.82 -16.93 5.71
CA HIS A 341 -14.11 -16.38 4.56
C HIS A 341 -12.64 -16.80 4.60
N SER A 342 -12.37 -18.03 4.15
CA SER A 342 -11.08 -18.70 4.37
C SER A 342 -9.85 -17.91 3.92
N ILE A 343 -9.88 -17.23 2.76
CA ILE A 343 -8.73 -16.42 2.29
C ILE A 343 -8.41 -15.26 3.26
N VAL A 344 -9.45 -14.60 3.79
CA VAL A 344 -9.29 -13.52 4.77
C VAL A 344 -8.65 -14.07 6.05
N ALA A 345 -9.12 -15.22 6.53
CA ALA A 345 -8.54 -15.85 7.71
C ALA A 345 -7.06 -16.21 7.50
N TRP A 346 -6.68 -16.75 6.33
CA TRP A 346 -5.29 -17.09 6.01
C TRP A 346 -4.40 -15.84 5.98
N LEU A 347 -4.85 -14.77 5.33
CA LEU A 347 -4.08 -13.52 5.26
C LEU A 347 -3.96 -12.81 6.61
N LEU A 348 -5.00 -12.85 7.45
CA LEU A 348 -4.92 -12.31 8.82
C LEU A 348 -3.91 -13.09 9.68
N VAL A 349 -3.82 -14.42 9.52
CA VAL A 349 -2.75 -15.20 10.16
C VAL A 349 -1.38 -14.81 9.58
N GLY A 350 -1.33 -14.48 8.29
CA GLY A 350 -0.14 -13.95 7.62
C GLY A 350 0.43 -12.65 8.20
N LEU A 351 -0.38 -11.88 8.92
CA LEU A 351 0.11 -10.70 9.64
C LEU A 351 1.15 -11.06 10.72
N ILE A 352 1.13 -12.29 11.25
CA ILE A 352 2.09 -12.73 12.28
C ILE A 352 3.52 -12.81 11.72
N PRO A 353 3.82 -13.61 10.68
CA PRO A 353 5.17 -13.62 10.12
C PRO A 353 5.54 -12.28 9.47
N TYR A 354 4.57 -11.50 8.95
CA TYR A 354 4.82 -10.15 8.46
C TYR A 354 5.29 -9.21 9.58
N LEU A 355 4.61 -9.23 10.72
CA LEU A 355 5.01 -8.50 11.93
C LEU A 355 6.41 -8.90 12.38
N LEU A 356 6.69 -10.21 12.47
CA LEU A 356 8.00 -10.71 12.91
C LEU A 356 9.13 -10.25 11.99
N MET A 357 8.89 -10.26 10.68
CA MET A 357 9.84 -9.78 9.69
C MET A 357 10.10 -8.27 9.83
N LEU A 358 9.05 -7.45 9.92
CA LEU A 358 9.20 -6.01 10.16
C LEU A 358 9.89 -5.70 11.49
N SER A 359 9.61 -6.51 12.51
CA SER A 359 10.21 -6.38 13.84
C SER A 359 11.69 -6.80 13.87
N LYS A 360 12.10 -7.71 12.97
CA LYS A 360 13.49 -8.18 12.87
C LYS A 360 14.36 -7.31 11.97
N TYR A 361 13.74 -6.58 11.05
CA TYR A 361 14.42 -5.64 10.18
C TYR A 361 15.08 -4.52 10.99
N SER A 362 16.34 -4.23 10.73
CA SER A 362 17.12 -3.30 11.56
C SER A 362 16.62 -1.86 11.50
N VAL A 363 16.11 -1.43 10.34
CA VAL A 363 15.56 -0.09 10.12
C VAL A 363 14.04 -0.13 10.28
N TRP A 364 13.55 -0.67 11.40
CA TRP A 364 12.12 -0.88 11.66
C TRP A 364 11.28 0.41 11.59
N TRP A 365 11.91 1.59 11.77
CA TRP A 365 11.29 2.91 11.70
C TRP A 365 11.08 3.44 10.27
N ALA A 366 11.49 2.67 9.27
CA ALA A 366 11.31 3.00 7.85
C ALA A 366 12.00 4.30 7.40
N GLY A 367 13.15 4.66 8.00
CA GLY A 367 13.96 5.82 7.58
C GLY A 367 13.21 7.15 7.64
N HIS A 368 13.60 8.08 6.77
CA HIS A 368 12.97 9.41 6.64
C HIS A 368 11.61 9.33 5.94
N SER A 369 10.60 8.89 6.68
CA SER A 369 9.22 8.80 6.22
C SER A 369 8.25 9.32 7.28
N PHE A 370 6.98 9.54 6.91
CA PHE A 370 5.95 9.87 7.89
C PHE A 370 5.27 8.59 8.40
N GLY A 371 5.06 8.51 9.72
CA GLY A 371 4.21 7.49 10.33
C GLY A 371 4.69 6.03 10.19
N PRO A 372 3.81 5.05 10.51
CA PRO A 372 4.05 3.60 10.37
C PRO A 372 4.10 3.11 8.90
N ARG A 373 4.95 3.71 8.05
CA ARG A 373 4.99 3.48 6.58
C ARG A 373 4.96 2.01 6.16
N TYR A 374 5.67 1.12 6.87
CA TYR A 374 5.74 -0.31 6.51
C TYR A 374 4.41 -1.06 6.67
N TRP A 375 3.41 -0.51 7.36
CA TRP A 375 2.10 -1.16 7.51
C TRP A 375 1.10 -0.83 6.40
N ILE A 376 1.44 0.06 5.46
CA ILE A 376 0.55 0.47 4.37
C ILE A 376 0.07 -0.74 3.56
N ASP A 377 0.98 -1.68 3.28
CA ASP A 377 0.73 -2.86 2.45
C ASP A 377 -0.38 -3.74 3.07
N ALA A 378 -0.39 -3.82 4.42
CA ALA A 378 -1.35 -4.59 5.21
C ALA A 378 -2.65 -3.83 5.57
N THR A 379 -2.75 -2.53 5.23
CA THR A 379 -3.96 -1.71 5.48
C THR A 379 -5.27 -2.38 5.02
N PRO A 380 -5.33 -3.07 3.86
CA PRO A 380 -6.52 -3.79 3.44
C PRO A 380 -7.01 -4.85 4.44
N LEU A 381 -6.09 -5.54 5.10
CA LEU A 381 -6.42 -6.59 6.07
C LEU A 381 -6.97 -5.97 7.36
N PHE A 382 -6.39 -4.86 7.82
CA PHE A 382 -6.91 -4.11 8.95
C PHE A 382 -8.28 -3.52 8.66
N ALA A 383 -8.52 -3.02 7.44
CA ALA A 383 -9.83 -2.53 7.01
C ALA A 383 -10.89 -3.64 7.04
N ILE A 384 -10.57 -4.84 6.52
CA ILE A 384 -11.48 -5.98 6.56
C ILE A 384 -11.82 -6.36 8.01
N LEU A 385 -10.81 -6.41 8.89
CA LEU A 385 -11.00 -6.71 10.31
C LEU A 385 -11.87 -5.64 11.00
N LEU A 386 -11.67 -4.36 10.68
CA LEU A 386 -12.49 -3.25 11.17
C LEU A 386 -13.93 -3.39 10.69
N GLY A 387 -14.14 -3.75 9.42
CA GLY A 387 -15.47 -3.99 8.87
C GLY A 387 -16.26 -5.04 9.66
N PHE A 388 -15.65 -6.20 9.94
CA PHE A 388 -16.30 -7.21 10.80
C PHE A 388 -16.58 -6.68 12.21
N THR A 389 -15.65 -5.90 12.77
CA THR A 389 -15.74 -5.38 14.13
C THR A 389 -16.82 -4.32 14.27
N LEU A 390 -16.94 -3.38 13.33
CA LEU A 390 -17.99 -2.36 13.31
C LEU A 390 -19.37 -2.99 13.12
N ASP A 391 -19.49 -4.01 12.26
CA ASP A 391 -20.76 -4.70 12.05
C ASP A 391 -21.18 -5.46 13.33
N TRP A 392 -20.25 -6.16 13.98
CA TRP A 392 -20.49 -6.79 15.27
C TRP A 392 -20.86 -5.78 16.37
N ALA A 393 -20.11 -4.69 16.50
CA ALA A 393 -20.37 -3.65 17.49
C ALA A 393 -21.75 -3.00 17.28
N ARG A 394 -22.14 -2.77 16.03
CA ARG A 394 -23.48 -2.26 15.70
C ARG A 394 -24.60 -3.17 16.18
N GLU A 395 -24.42 -4.48 16.09
CA GLU A 395 -25.41 -5.48 16.49
C GLU A 395 -25.40 -5.76 18.00
N ARG A 396 -24.23 -5.73 18.64
CA ARG A 396 -24.04 -6.24 20.01
C ARG A 396 -23.66 -5.18 21.05
N CYS A 397 -22.99 -4.10 20.65
CA CYS A 397 -22.49 -3.07 21.57
C CYS A 397 -22.34 -1.70 20.88
N ARG A 398 -23.48 -1.00 20.69
CA ARG A 398 -23.50 0.30 20.00
C ARG A 398 -22.59 1.38 20.61
N PRO A 399 -22.42 1.49 21.94
CA PRO A 399 -21.48 2.46 22.51
C PRO A 399 -20.04 2.29 22.03
N LEU A 400 -19.62 1.07 21.69
CA LEU A 400 -18.29 0.81 21.16
C LEU A 400 -18.05 1.50 19.81
N LEU A 401 -19.11 1.79 19.04
CA LEU A 401 -19.00 2.57 17.81
C LEU A 401 -18.51 3.99 18.07
N LEU A 402 -18.82 4.59 19.23
CA LEU A 402 -18.31 5.91 19.61
C LEU A 402 -16.81 5.86 19.89
N VAL A 403 -16.34 4.79 20.53
CA VAL A 403 -14.91 4.56 20.77
C VAL A 403 -14.16 4.40 19.44
N PHE A 404 -14.70 3.61 18.51
CA PHE A 404 -14.12 3.50 17.17
C PHE A 404 -14.16 4.83 16.41
N ALA A 405 -15.27 5.57 16.47
CA ALA A 405 -15.38 6.88 15.83
C ALA A 405 -14.33 7.86 16.37
N ALA A 406 -14.11 7.90 17.68
CA ALA A 406 -13.08 8.73 18.31
C ALA A 406 -11.66 8.30 17.87
N ALA A 407 -11.37 7.00 17.86
CA ALA A 407 -10.09 6.48 17.41
C ALA A 407 -9.81 6.76 15.93
N ILE A 408 -10.83 6.63 15.07
CA ILE A 408 -10.74 6.97 13.64
C ILE A 408 -10.53 8.47 13.45
N ALA A 409 -11.28 9.31 14.16
CA ALA A 409 -11.13 10.76 14.10
C ALA A 409 -9.72 11.21 14.54
N TRP A 410 -9.19 10.60 15.60
CA TRP A 410 -7.81 10.80 16.04
C TRP A 410 -6.81 10.44 14.95
N SER A 411 -6.94 9.25 14.35
CA SER A 411 -6.08 8.85 13.24
C SER A 411 -6.13 9.81 12.07
N ILE A 412 -7.32 10.22 11.64
CA ILE A 412 -7.50 11.18 10.55
C ILE A 412 -6.81 12.50 10.89
N ALA A 413 -6.89 12.98 12.14
CA ALA A 413 -6.19 14.19 12.56
C ALA A 413 -4.66 14.06 12.43
N LEU A 414 -4.09 12.93 12.85
CA LEU A 414 -2.65 12.68 12.70
C LEU A 414 -2.23 12.56 11.23
N GLN A 415 -3.02 11.84 10.43
CA GLN A 415 -2.74 11.69 8.99
C GLN A 415 -2.90 13.01 8.22
N THR A 416 -3.78 13.90 8.68
CA THR A 416 -3.88 15.26 8.14
C THR A 416 -2.57 16.02 8.34
N ILE A 417 -1.88 15.85 9.47
CA ILE A 417 -0.57 16.45 9.71
C ILE A 417 0.43 15.95 8.64
N GLY A 418 0.49 14.65 8.38
CA GLY A 418 1.35 14.08 7.34
C GLY A 418 0.96 14.52 5.91
N ALA A 419 -0.35 14.63 5.64
CA ALA A 419 -0.84 15.01 4.32
C ALA A 419 -0.61 16.50 3.99
N PHE A 420 -0.52 17.39 4.99
CA PHE A 420 -0.43 18.85 4.75
C PHE A 420 0.87 19.50 5.24
N TYR A 421 1.53 18.95 6.25
CA TYR A 421 2.66 19.60 6.93
C TYR A 421 3.99 18.83 6.82
N TYR A 422 3.96 17.51 6.60
CA TYR A 422 5.17 16.75 6.28
C TYR A 422 5.72 17.14 4.87
N PRO A 423 7.05 17.17 4.65
CA PRO A 423 8.13 16.82 5.57
C PRO A 423 8.53 17.95 6.53
N SER A 424 8.96 17.59 7.74
CA SER A 424 9.58 18.53 8.70
C SER A 424 11.07 18.30 8.85
N SER A 425 11.79 19.19 9.55
CA SER A 425 13.21 19.02 9.86
C SER A 425 13.47 17.87 10.83
N TRP A 426 12.43 17.29 11.43
CA TRP A 426 12.57 16.33 12.52
C TRP A 426 13.43 15.13 12.13
N ASN A 427 13.28 14.59 10.91
CA ASN A 427 14.10 13.47 10.45
C ASN A 427 15.57 13.87 10.30
N LEU A 428 15.85 15.09 9.80
CA LEU A 428 17.20 15.57 9.50
C LEU A 428 17.98 16.03 10.74
N GLY A 429 17.31 16.62 11.74
CA GLY A 429 17.92 16.96 13.02
C GLY A 429 17.48 18.31 13.63
N PRO A 430 18.24 18.81 14.63
CA PRO A 430 19.39 18.15 15.28
C PRO A 430 18.99 17.24 16.47
N PRO A 431 19.56 16.03 16.62
CA PRO A 431 20.41 15.30 15.66
C PRO A 431 19.61 14.39 14.71
N ASN A 432 20.17 13.91 13.58
CA ASN A 432 19.45 13.07 12.60
C ASN A 432 18.88 11.78 13.25
N VAL A 433 17.60 11.48 13.00
CA VAL A 433 16.91 10.33 13.60
C VAL A 433 17.55 8.99 13.22
N ASP A 434 18.13 8.90 12.02
CA ASP A 434 18.76 7.68 11.54
C ASP A 434 20.04 7.31 12.29
N LEU A 435 20.65 8.24 13.02
CA LEU A 435 21.83 8.00 13.85
C LEU A 435 21.53 8.09 15.36
N HIS A 436 20.32 8.54 15.71
CA HIS A 436 19.87 8.81 17.06
C HIS A 436 18.48 8.20 17.27
N HIS A 437 18.45 6.86 17.31
CA HIS A 437 17.22 6.07 17.34
C HIS A 437 16.39 6.30 18.60
N GLU A 438 16.97 6.80 19.69
CA GLU A 438 16.26 7.18 20.91
C GLU A 438 15.16 8.22 20.66
N ARG A 439 15.32 9.06 19.62
CA ARG A 439 14.32 10.06 19.22
C ARG A 439 13.01 9.43 18.77
N LEU A 440 13.04 8.19 18.25
CA LEU A 440 11.84 7.45 17.87
C LEU A 440 10.93 7.17 19.07
N TRP A 441 11.47 7.26 20.29
CA TRP A 441 10.78 7.01 21.56
C TRP A 441 10.40 8.29 22.33
N ASP A 442 10.71 9.47 21.80
CA ASP A 442 10.41 10.74 22.45
C ASP A 442 9.00 11.25 22.10
N TRP A 443 8.10 11.26 23.10
CA TRP A 443 6.75 11.81 22.97
C TRP A 443 6.70 13.34 22.86
N ARG A 444 7.68 14.05 23.43
CA ARG A 444 7.71 15.52 23.51
C ARG A 444 8.30 16.12 22.25
N ASN A 445 9.31 15.48 21.66
CA ASN A 445 9.97 15.92 20.44
C ASN A 445 9.81 14.86 19.34
N ASN A 446 8.62 14.79 18.75
CA ASN A 446 8.31 13.91 17.63
C ASN A 446 7.99 14.70 16.34
N GLU A 447 7.90 13.96 15.23
CA GLU A 447 7.62 14.50 13.90
C GLU A 447 6.28 15.24 13.82
N LEU A 448 5.23 14.75 14.51
CA LEU A 448 3.91 15.37 14.51
C LEU A 448 3.98 16.80 15.05
N ARG A 449 4.62 16.98 16.21
CA ARG A 449 4.81 18.30 16.82
C ARG A 449 5.67 19.20 15.93
N ARG A 450 6.75 18.66 15.36
CA ARG A 450 7.65 19.44 14.50
C ARG A 450 6.96 19.92 13.22
N CYS A 451 6.18 19.06 12.57
CA CYS A 451 5.35 19.42 11.42
C CYS A 451 4.41 20.59 11.73
N LEU A 452 3.76 20.58 12.90
CA LEU A 452 2.88 21.67 13.33
C LEU A 452 3.64 22.97 13.63
N GLN A 453 4.83 22.87 14.22
CA GLN A 453 5.67 24.03 14.57
C GLN A 453 6.29 24.71 13.34
N GLU A 454 6.80 23.93 12.39
CA GLU A 454 7.35 24.46 11.13
C GLU A 454 6.26 24.98 10.20
N GLY A 455 5.01 24.52 10.40
CA GLY A 455 3.90 24.89 9.57
C GLY A 455 3.99 24.26 8.18
N ARG A 456 3.05 24.67 7.32
CA ARG A 456 2.96 24.16 5.95
C ARG A 456 4.06 24.80 5.10
N LYS A 457 4.92 23.97 4.52
CA LYS A 457 5.95 24.43 3.59
C LYS A 457 5.35 24.81 2.23
N GLY A 458 5.81 25.94 1.68
CA GLY A 458 5.53 26.31 0.29
C GLY A 458 6.38 25.43 -0.63
N TRP A 459 5.73 24.68 -1.53
CA TRP A 459 6.36 23.86 -2.55
C TRP A 459 5.87 24.30 -3.92
#